data_AF-A0A0G0RXF0-F1
#
_entry.id   AF-A0A0G0RXF0-F1
#
_cell.length_a   1.000
_cell.length_b   1.000
_cell.length_c   1.000
_cell.angle_alpha   90.00
_cell.angle_beta   90.00
_cell.angle_gamma   90.00
#
_symmetry.space_group_name_H-M   'P 1'
#
loop_
_entity.id
_entity.type
_entity.pdbx_description
1 polymer ?
#
loop_
_entity_poly.entity_id
_entity_poly.type
_entity_poly.pdbx_seq_one_letter_code
_entity_poly.pdbx_strand_id
1 'polypeptide(L)'
;MNKFNFVSGDRTFVVAWEGMKMFAGNGVVQVFEKDQLLGQFVSMDELKAGKMFRTSNGELRVSYAKVFWFIWAIKVELNGQVIKGTQEVDLDNY
;
A
#
# COMPACT_ATOMS: atom_id res chain seq x y z
N MET A 1 10.11 0.11 10.43
CA MET A 1 8.88 -0.24 9.70
C MET A 1 9.00 0.34 8.29
N ASN A 2 8.76 -0.44 7.24
CA ASN A 2 8.88 0.10 5.88
C ASN A 2 7.55 0.73 5.44
N LYS A 3 7.61 1.84 4.69
CA LYS A 3 6.44 2.60 4.24
C LYS A 3 6.59 2.96 2.75
N PHE A 4 5.50 2.97 2.02
CA PHE A 4 5.41 3.60 0.70
C PHE A 4 4.39 4.72 0.76
N ASN A 5 4.78 5.90 0.26
CA ASN A 5 3.95 7.08 0.23
C ASN A 5 3.41 7.26 -1.19
N PHE A 6 2.09 7.16 -1.34
CA PHE A 6 1.38 7.38 -2.59
C PHE A 6 0.74 8.75 -2.57
N VAL A 7 1.27 9.67 -3.38
CA VAL A 7 0.80 11.06 -3.42
C VAL A 7 -0.19 11.22 -4.56
N SER A 8 -1.35 11.82 -4.26
CA SER A 8 -2.38 12.18 -5.23
C SER A 8 -2.90 13.58 -4.89
N GLY A 9 -2.45 14.59 -5.64
CA GLY A 9 -2.71 16.00 -5.31
C GLY A 9 -2.13 16.38 -3.94
N ASP A 10 -2.94 16.99 -3.08
CA ASP A 10 -2.54 17.45 -1.74
C ASP A 10 -2.61 16.35 -0.64
N ARG A 11 -2.69 15.08 -1.03
CA ARG A 11 -2.84 13.96 -0.09
C ARG A 11 -1.79 12.90 -0.27
N THR A 12 -1.36 12.36 0.86
CA THR A 12 -0.44 11.24 0.95
C THR A 12 -1.18 10.06 1.55
N PHE A 13 -1.24 8.96 0.80
CA PHE A 13 -1.66 7.65 1.28
C PHE A 13 -0.42 6.86 1.66
N VAL A 14 -0.36 6.37 2.89
CA VAL A 14 0.79 5.59 3.37
C VAL A 14 0.40 4.13 3.40
N VAL A 15 1.15 3.30 2.69
CA VAL A 15 1.06 1.84 2.82
C VAL A 15 2.27 1.38 3.61
N ALA A 16 2.06 1.02 4.87
CA ALA A 16 3.09 0.52 5.77
C ALA A 16 2.98 -1.00 5.91
N TRP A 17 4.09 -1.69 6.11
CA TRP A 17 4.07 -3.08 6.53
C TRP A 17 5.01 -3.36 7.70
N GLU A 18 4.55 -4.28 8.52
CA GLU A 18 5.27 -4.81 9.68
C GLU A 18 5.31 -6.33 9.60
N GLY A 19 6.46 -6.93 9.94
CA GLY A 19 6.62 -8.39 9.99
C GLY A 19 6.68 -9.10 8.63
N MET A 20 6.31 -8.45 7.52
CA MET A 20 6.56 -8.98 6.17
C MET A 20 8.05 -8.84 5.84
N LYS A 21 8.88 -9.82 6.24
CA LYS A 21 10.12 -10.08 5.50
C LYS A 21 9.71 -10.21 4.05
N MET A 22 10.22 -9.31 3.21
CA MET A 22 10.00 -9.27 1.76
C MET A 22 9.77 -10.70 1.23
N PHE A 23 8.50 -11.05 1.01
CA PHE A 23 8.07 -12.17 0.17
C PHE A 23 8.14 -13.62 0.72
N ALA A 24 7.79 -13.91 1.99
CA ALA A 24 7.60 -15.33 2.42
C ALA A 24 6.64 -15.64 3.60
N GLY A 25 5.88 -14.70 4.16
CA GLY A 25 5.11 -15.02 5.38
C GLY A 25 3.91 -14.14 5.69
N ASN A 26 3.18 -14.54 6.74
CA ASN A 26 2.07 -13.80 7.33
C ASN A 26 2.58 -12.47 7.89
N GLY A 27 1.97 -11.37 7.48
CA GLY A 27 2.29 -10.04 8.00
C GLY A 27 1.17 -9.06 7.67
N VAL A 28 1.22 -7.89 8.30
CA VAL A 28 0.12 -6.93 8.24
C VAL A 28 0.56 -5.75 7.37
N VAL A 29 -0.26 -5.45 6.36
CA VAL A 29 -0.14 -4.22 5.57
C VAL A 29 -1.21 -3.25 6.03
N GLN A 30 -0.80 -2.09 6.51
CA GLN A 30 -1.68 -1.04 7.00
C GLN A 30 -1.74 0.09 5.97
N VAL A 31 -2.95 0.60 5.72
CA VAL A 31 -3.21 1.68 4.78
C VAL A 31 -3.70 2.89 5.56
N PHE A 32 -3.02 4.02 5.37
CA PHE A 32 -3.33 5.28 6.03
C PHE A 32 -3.65 6.39 5.02
N GLU A 33 -4.52 7.31 5.41
CA GLU A 33 -4.75 8.60 4.76
C GLU A 33 -4.42 9.70 5.77
N LYS A 34 -3.41 10.54 5.50
CA LYS A 34 -3.02 11.64 6.41
C LYS A 34 -2.98 11.22 7.89
N ASP A 35 -2.26 10.13 8.19
CA ASP A 35 -2.11 9.54 9.53
C ASP A 35 -3.33 8.80 10.10
N GLN A 36 -4.49 8.84 9.43
CA GLN A 36 -5.65 8.04 9.81
C GLN A 36 -5.58 6.63 9.20
N LEU A 37 -5.67 5.59 10.04
CA LEU A 37 -5.76 4.21 9.58
C LEU A 37 -7.10 3.99 8.86
N LEU A 38 -7.04 3.73 7.55
CA LEU A 38 -8.18 3.35 6.73
C LEU A 38 -8.51 1.87 6.87
N GLY A 39 -7.49 1.06 7.12
CA GLY A 39 -7.63 -0.35 7.43
C GLY A 39 -6.35 -1.13 7.16
N GLN A 40 -6.47 -2.44 7.24
CA GLN A 40 -5.33 -3.33 7.09
C GLN A 40 -5.66 -4.59 6.28
N PHE A 41 -4.62 -5.18 5.72
CA PHE A 41 -4.55 -6.53 5.18
C PHE A 41 -3.79 -7.39 6.18
N VAL A 42 -4.31 -8.57 6.48
CA VAL A 42 -3.68 -9.50 7.42
C VAL A 42 -2.85 -10.59 6.71
N SER A 43 -3.00 -10.72 5.38
CA SER A 43 -2.22 -11.66 4.58
C SER A 43 -1.92 -11.16 3.17
N MET A 44 -0.95 -11.82 2.53
CA MET A 44 -0.58 -11.56 1.14
C MET A 44 -1.69 -11.95 0.16
N ASP A 45 -2.48 -12.97 0.47
CA ASP A 45 -3.60 -13.38 -0.39
C ASP A 45 -4.71 -12.34 -0.38
N GLU A 46 -4.98 -11.71 0.77
CA GLU A 46 -5.88 -10.56 0.82
C GLU A 46 -5.33 -9.37 0.03
N LEU A 47 -4.02 -9.13 0.12
CA LEU A 47 -3.38 -8.05 -0.63
C LEU A 47 -3.43 -8.31 -2.15
N LYS A 48 -3.23 -9.56 -2.59
CA LYS A 48 -3.35 -9.95 -4.01
C LYS A 48 -4.78 -9.86 -4.52
N ALA A 49 -5.76 -10.29 -3.72
CA ALA A 49 -7.18 -10.10 -4.05
C ALA A 49 -7.52 -8.60 -4.19
N GLY A 50 -6.85 -7.79 -3.38
CA GLY A 50 -7.03 -6.36 -3.32
C GLY A 50 -8.25 -5.98 -2.49
N LYS A 51 -8.15 -4.87 -1.76
CA LYS A 51 -9.21 -4.37 -0.89
C LYS A 51 -9.51 -2.93 -1.23
N MET A 52 -10.80 -2.61 -1.20
CA MET A 52 -11.30 -1.25 -1.36
C MET A 52 -11.43 -0.60 0.02
N PHE A 53 -10.91 0.60 0.13
CA PHE A 53 -10.99 1.46 1.30
C PHE A 53 -11.76 2.71 0.90
N ARG A 54 -12.76 3.06 1.70
CA ARG A 54 -13.50 4.31 1.50
C ARG A 54 -12.69 5.43 2.12
N THR A 55 -12.27 6.38 1.30
CA THR A 55 -11.51 7.56 1.72
C THR A 55 -12.41 8.79 1.62
N SER A 56 -11.93 9.92 2.14
CA SER A 56 -12.72 11.15 2.08
C SER A 56 -12.79 11.77 0.66
N ASN A 57 -11.99 11.28 -0.29
CA ASN A 57 -11.98 11.72 -1.70
C ASN A 57 -12.46 10.63 -2.69
N GLY A 58 -12.93 9.49 -2.19
CA GLY A 58 -13.48 8.42 -3.02
C GLY A 58 -13.07 7.02 -2.58
N GLU A 59 -12.91 6.13 -3.54
CA GLU A 59 -12.58 4.72 -3.28
C GLU A 59 -11.11 4.46 -3.61
N LEU A 60 -10.34 4.08 -2.60
CA LEU A 60 -8.95 3.68 -2.72
C LEU A 60 -8.88 2.15 -2.77
N ARG A 61 -8.44 1.59 -3.89
CA ARG A 61 -8.15 0.17 -4.01
C ARG A 61 -6.65 -0.05 -3.87
N VAL A 62 -6.25 -0.85 -2.90
CA VAL A 62 -4.86 -1.30 -2.75
C VAL A 62 -4.82 -2.78 -3.10
N SER A 63 -3.90 -3.16 -3.99
CA SER A 63 -3.71 -4.54 -4.42
C SER A 63 -2.25 -4.84 -4.70
N TYR A 64 -1.87 -6.12 -4.69
CA TYR A 64 -0.55 -6.57 -5.12
C TYR A 64 -0.65 -7.25 -6.47
N ALA A 65 -0.20 -6.56 -7.51
CA ALA A 65 -0.38 -6.97 -8.90
C ALA A 65 0.97 -7.14 -9.62
N LYS A 66 0.97 -8.06 -10.57
CA LYS A 66 2.11 -8.27 -11.46
C LYS A 66 2.19 -7.12 -12.45
N VAL A 67 3.27 -6.33 -12.39
CA VAL A 67 3.51 -5.18 -13.27
C VAL A 67 4.37 -5.57 -14.46
N PHE A 68 5.29 -6.54 -14.28
CA PHE A 68 6.15 -7.05 -15.36
C PHE A 68 6.43 -8.54 -15.20
N TRP A 69 7.08 -9.16 -16.19
CA TRP A 69 7.30 -10.62 -16.31
C TRP A 69 7.69 -11.32 -14.99
N PHE A 70 8.46 -10.67 -14.13
CA PHE A 70 8.85 -11.16 -12.80
C PHE A 70 8.62 -10.11 -11.68
N ILE A 71 8.14 -8.91 -12.03
CA ILE A 71 8.01 -7.79 -11.09
C ILE A 71 6.56 -7.72 -10.63
N TRP A 72 6.36 -7.86 -9.33
CA TRP A 72 5.11 -7.59 -8.65
C TRP A 72 5.29 -6.34 -7.80
N ALA A 73 4.27 -5.50 -7.75
CA ALA A 73 4.30 -4.28 -6.95
C ALA A 73 2.95 -4.01 -6.30
N ILE A 74 2.99 -3.22 -5.23
CA ILE A 74 1.78 -2.65 -4.65
C ILE A 74 1.22 -1.65 -5.65
N LYS A 75 0.03 -1.97 -6.16
CA LYS A 75 -0.76 -1.14 -7.05
C LYS A 75 -1.84 -0.46 -6.22
N VAL A 76 -1.81 0.87 -6.21
CA VAL A 76 -2.82 1.70 -5.55
C VAL A 76 -3.61 2.44 -6.61
N GLU A 77 -4.93 2.36 -6.52
CA GLU A 77 -5.88 3.00 -7.42
C GLU A 77 -6.82 3.89 -6.63
N LEU A 78 -6.99 5.14 -7.04
CA LEU A 78 -7.97 6.06 -6.47
C LEU A 78 -9.05 6.31 -7.52
N ASN A 79 -10.31 5.99 -7.21
CA ASN A 79 -11.45 6.09 -8.13
C ASN A 79 -11.17 5.41 -9.50
N GLY A 80 -10.45 4.28 -9.47
CA GLY A 80 -10.05 3.53 -10.67
C GLY A 80 -8.81 4.07 -11.40
N GLN A 81 -8.21 5.17 -10.96
CA GLN A 81 -6.95 5.67 -11.52
C GLN A 81 -5.74 5.21 -10.72
N VAL A 82 -4.76 4.62 -11.37
CA VAL A 82 -3.50 4.18 -10.73
C VAL A 82 -2.69 5.39 -10.28
N ILE A 83 -2.40 5.46 -8.99
CA ILE A 83 -1.52 6.49 -8.41
C ILE A 83 -0.12 5.92 -8.20
N LYS A 84 0.90 6.68 -8.61
CA LYS A 84 2.30 6.28 -8.45
C LYS A 84 2.77 6.62 -7.03
N GLY A 85 3.39 5.65 -6.37
CA GLY A 85 4.01 5.84 -5.07
C GLY A 85 5.47 6.23 -5.19
N THR A 86 5.92 7.08 -4.27
CA THR A 86 7.34 7.30 -4.00
C THR A 86 7.69 6.45 -2.77
N GLN A 87 8.69 5.59 -2.91
CA GLN A 87 9.20 4.82 -1.77
C GLN A 87 10.03 5.76 -0.90
N GLU A 88 9.59 6.03 0.33
CA GLU A 88 10.47 6.56 1.36
C GLU A 88 10.99 5.38 2.16
N VAL A 89 12.24 4.99 1.89
CA VAL A 89 12.97 4.10 2.78
C VAL A 89 13.47 4.98 3.92
N ASP A 90 12.89 4.79 5.10
CA ASP A 90 13.38 5.38 6.33
C ASP A 90 14.75 4.74 6.63
N LEU A 91 15.82 5.47 6.29
CA LEU A 91 17.21 5.02 6.39
C LEU A 91 17.78 5.15 7.81
N ASP A 92 17.01 5.66 8.78
CA ASP A 92 17.47 5.93 10.16
C ASP A 92 17.59 4.67 11.04
N ASN A 93 17.74 3.48 10.46
CA ASN A 93 17.98 2.22 11.20
C ASN A 93 19.20 1.42 10.68
N TYR A 94 20.23 2.10 10.17
CA TYR A 94 21.56 1.51 9.96
C TYR A 94 22.59 2.07 10.94
#